data_AF-A0A2N0V8U0-F1
#
_entry.id   AF-A0A2N0V8U0-F1
#
_cell.length_a   1.000
_cell.length_b   1.000
_cell.length_c   1.000
_cell.angle_alpha   90.00
_cell.angle_beta   90.00
_cell.angle_gamma   90.00
#
_symmetry.space_group_name_H-M   'P 1'
#
loop_
_entity.id
_entity.type
_entity.pdbx_description
1 polymer ?
#
loop_
_entity_poly.entity_id
_entity_poly.type
_entity_poly.pdbx_seq_one_letter_code
_entity_poly.pdbx_strand_id
1 'polypeptide(L)'
;MKILALSGSLRAASINSAVLRVVKQLAPASIEVRLFSGLGELPLYNPDLESALPTVAKQLRNEVASADALLIASPEYAHGVTGTIKNALDWLVAFEGFVDKPVAVLNATPRAHHADAALRETLVTMSATLIEAASITLPLPSAHIGEAELLAMPEIVSLLTGVLAEIQGAAMKPYLDCSLYIDSRHPAIVAQAAKLAEGCADEEEIAKRCFEFVRDAIKHSWDYRLNPVTCKASEVLSHGTGYCYAKSHLLAALLRANGIPAGLCYQRLTLDGDQPPYCLHGLNAVYLSQHGWYRVDARGNKPGVEADFCPPLEKLAFPIVNPLEQDLPGIHAEPLPAVVKALTEHRTVEQVYDNLPDVDRQNHTV
;
A
#
# COMPACT_ATOMS: atom_id res chain seq x y z
N MET A 1 -4.17 0.15 -6.54
CA MET A 1 -3.95 1.42 -5.81
C MET A 1 -5.13 2.35 -6.10
N LYS A 2 -5.64 3.07 -5.11
CA LYS A 2 -6.74 4.04 -5.24
C LYS A 2 -6.24 5.46 -5.03
N ILE A 3 -6.50 6.34 -6.00
CA ILE A 3 -6.18 7.76 -5.92
C ILE A 3 -7.48 8.55 -5.92
N LEU A 4 -7.70 9.36 -4.87
CA LEU A 4 -8.81 10.30 -4.84
C LEU A 4 -8.37 11.65 -5.40
N ALA A 5 -8.95 12.04 -6.53
CA ALA A 5 -8.68 13.28 -7.23
C ALA A 5 -9.67 14.39 -6.80
N LEU A 6 -9.13 15.52 -6.36
CA LEU A 6 -9.90 16.69 -5.90
C LEU A 6 -9.65 17.88 -6.82
N SER A 7 -10.72 18.40 -7.44
CA SER A 7 -10.63 19.59 -8.28
C SER A 7 -10.99 20.85 -7.51
N GLY A 8 -10.10 21.84 -7.51
CA GLY A 8 -10.34 23.13 -6.87
C GLY A 8 -11.24 24.08 -7.67
N SER A 9 -11.88 23.63 -8.75
CA SER A 9 -12.83 24.44 -9.49
C SER A 9 -14.14 23.69 -9.70
N LEU A 10 -15.25 24.37 -9.44
CA LEU A 10 -16.61 23.88 -9.70
C LEU A 10 -17.11 24.24 -11.12
N ARG A 11 -16.32 24.98 -11.90
CA ARG A 11 -16.70 25.37 -13.27
C ARG A 11 -16.71 24.13 -14.17
N ALA A 12 -17.75 23.95 -14.96
CA ALA A 12 -17.85 22.84 -15.91
C ALA A 12 -16.65 22.78 -16.88
N ALA A 13 -16.20 23.93 -17.39
CA ALA A 13 -15.06 24.07 -18.30
C ALA A 13 -13.73 24.37 -17.58
N SER A 14 -13.51 23.77 -16.41
CA SER A 14 -12.25 23.91 -15.64
C SER A 14 -11.11 23.07 -16.24
N ILE A 15 -9.98 23.72 -16.53
CA ILE A 15 -8.76 23.03 -16.97
C ILE A 15 -8.21 22.10 -15.89
N ASN A 16 -8.32 22.45 -14.61
CA ASN A 16 -7.89 21.59 -13.51
C ASN A 16 -8.72 20.31 -13.45
N SER A 17 -10.03 20.41 -13.72
CA SER A 17 -10.91 19.25 -13.77
C SER A 17 -10.64 18.40 -15.02
N ALA A 18 -10.33 19.04 -16.16
CA ALA A 18 -9.92 18.34 -17.38
C ALA A 18 -8.61 17.57 -17.19
N VAL A 19 -7.60 18.18 -16.55
CA VAL A 19 -6.33 17.53 -16.20
C VAL A 19 -6.58 16.28 -15.34
N LEU A 20 -7.38 16.37 -14.27
CA LEU A 20 -7.68 15.20 -13.43
C LEU A 20 -8.44 14.10 -14.19
N ARG A 21 -9.33 14.47 -15.12
CA ARG A 21 -10.01 13.49 -15.99
C ARG A 21 -9.03 12.81 -16.94
N VAL A 22 -8.07 13.56 -17.51
CA VAL A 22 -7.00 12.98 -18.34
C VAL A 22 -6.10 12.05 -17.51
N VAL A 23 -5.70 12.43 -16.30
CA VAL A 23 -4.96 11.54 -15.39
C VAL A 23 -5.73 10.23 -15.16
N LYS A 24 -7.05 10.31 -14.95
CA LYS A 24 -7.89 9.12 -14.83
C LYS A 24 -7.90 8.25 -16.10
N GLN A 25 -7.89 8.86 -17.29
CA GLN A 25 -7.85 8.12 -18.55
C GLN A 25 -6.48 7.46 -18.81
N LEU A 26 -5.40 8.09 -18.35
CA LEU A 26 -4.03 7.57 -18.49
C LEU A 26 -3.65 6.55 -17.42
N ALA A 27 -4.47 6.37 -16.38
CA ALA A 27 -4.18 5.46 -15.29
C ALA A 27 -4.06 4.00 -15.79
N PRO A 28 -2.96 3.28 -15.46
CA PRO A 28 -2.85 1.87 -15.78
C PRO A 28 -3.89 1.06 -14.98
N ALA A 29 -4.14 -0.19 -15.38
CA ALA A 29 -5.12 -1.07 -14.74
C ALA A 29 -4.91 -1.26 -13.22
N SER A 30 -3.66 -1.09 -12.76
CA SER A 30 -3.27 -1.22 -11.36
C SER A 30 -3.57 0.02 -10.50
N ILE A 31 -3.97 1.14 -11.11
CA ILE A 31 -4.32 2.40 -10.46
C ILE A 31 -5.76 2.81 -10.80
N GLU A 32 -6.61 2.87 -9.78
CA GLU A 32 -7.95 3.43 -9.87
C GLU A 32 -7.89 4.92 -9.48
N VAL A 33 -8.21 5.82 -10.41
CA VAL A 33 -8.36 7.26 -10.12
C VAL A 33 -9.83 7.62 -10.06
N ARG A 34 -10.27 8.12 -8.90
CA ARG A 34 -11.65 8.57 -8.67
C ARG A 34 -11.69 10.06 -8.44
N LEU A 35 -12.47 10.78 -9.24
CA LEU A 35 -12.72 12.21 -9.02
C LEU A 35 -13.87 12.38 -8.03
N PHE A 36 -13.64 13.12 -6.94
CA PHE A 36 -14.70 13.44 -5.99
C PHE A 36 -15.58 14.58 -6.54
N SER A 37 -16.85 14.30 -6.81
CA SER A 37 -17.79 15.28 -7.37
C SER A 37 -18.53 16.11 -6.31
N GLY A 38 -18.50 15.70 -5.05
CA GLY A 38 -19.29 16.31 -3.97
C GLY A 38 -18.75 17.65 -3.42
N LEU A 39 -17.61 18.15 -3.90
CA LEU A 39 -16.99 19.36 -3.32
C LEU A 39 -17.89 20.60 -3.39
N GLY A 40 -18.75 20.72 -4.41
CA GLY A 40 -19.68 21.83 -4.56
C GLY A 40 -20.89 21.76 -3.63
N GLU A 41 -21.14 20.60 -3.01
CA GLU A 41 -22.26 20.35 -2.11
C GLU A 41 -21.85 20.39 -0.63
N LEU A 42 -20.56 20.53 -0.35
CA LEU A 42 -20.06 20.69 1.01
C LEU A 42 -20.60 22.01 1.61
N PRO A 43 -21.27 21.98 2.77
CA PRO A 43 -21.53 23.20 3.51
C PRO A 43 -20.20 23.85 3.90
N LEU A 44 -20.22 25.15 4.19
CA LEU A 44 -19.08 25.80 4.82
C LEU A 44 -18.76 25.07 6.13
N TYR A 45 -17.47 24.82 6.36
CA TYR A 45 -17.01 24.14 7.55
C TYR A 45 -17.56 24.85 8.79
N ASN A 46 -18.20 24.06 9.65
CA ASN A 46 -18.68 24.51 10.94
C ASN A 46 -18.38 23.41 11.97
N PRO A 47 -17.50 23.66 12.96
CA PRO A 47 -17.13 22.67 13.97
C PRO A 47 -18.33 22.19 14.79
N ASP A 48 -19.41 22.97 14.90
CA ASP A 48 -20.63 22.56 15.62
C ASP A 48 -21.31 21.34 14.98
N LEU A 49 -21.03 21.07 13.69
CA LEU A 49 -21.59 19.96 12.93
C LEU A 49 -20.76 18.67 13.03
N GLU A 50 -19.64 18.65 13.77
CA GLU A 50 -18.80 17.44 13.87
C GLU A 50 -19.47 16.28 14.62
N SER A 51 -20.33 16.59 15.58
CA SER A 51 -21.13 15.58 16.30
C SER A 51 -22.15 14.87 15.40
N ALA A 52 -22.55 15.53 14.30
CA ALA A 52 -23.51 15.03 13.33
C ALA A 52 -23.07 15.41 11.91
N LEU A 53 -21.99 14.78 11.44
CA LEU A 53 -21.34 15.12 10.17
C LEU A 53 -22.35 15.16 9.00
N PRO A 54 -22.35 16.25 8.21
CA PRO A 54 -23.12 16.33 6.97
C PRO A 54 -22.81 15.14 6.05
N THR A 55 -23.80 14.64 5.33
CA THR A 55 -23.66 13.44 4.48
C THR A 55 -22.48 13.54 3.51
N VAL A 56 -22.31 14.70 2.85
CA VAL A 56 -21.22 14.93 1.89
C VAL A 56 -19.86 15.01 2.58
N ALA A 57 -19.77 15.58 3.77
CA ALA A 57 -18.53 15.61 4.56
C ALA A 57 -18.13 14.20 5.02
N LYS A 58 -19.11 13.37 5.43
CA LYS A 58 -18.90 11.96 5.74
C LYS A 58 -18.43 11.17 4.52
N GLN A 59 -19.03 11.41 3.34
CA GLN A 59 -18.58 10.80 2.08
C GLN A 59 -17.14 11.19 1.75
N LEU A 60 -16.78 12.47 1.86
CA LEU A 60 -15.40 12.93 1.65
C LEU A 60 -14.42 12.21 2.59
N ARG A 61 -14.71 12.19 3.90
CA ARG A 61 -13.86 11.49 4.89
C ARG A 61 -13.70 10.00 4.57
N ASN A 62 -14.79 9.32 4.21
CA ASN A 62 -14.75 7.91 3.83
C ASN A 62 -13.90 7.67 2.57
N GLU A 63 -14.04 8.50 1.54
CA GLU A 63 -13.25 8.36 0.32
C GLU A 63 -11.77 8.66 0.57
N VAL A 64 -11.45 9.69 1.36
CA VAL A 64 -10.07 10.00 1.78
C VAL A 64 -9.45 8.83 2.56
N ALA A 65 -10.18 8.25 3.51
CA ALA A 65 -9.70 7.10 4.27
C ALA A 65 -9.44 5.88 3.39
N SER A 66 -10.30 5.64 2.40
CA SER A 66 -10.19 4.50 1.47
C SER A 66 -9.13 4.66 0.37
N ALA A 67 -8.64 5.89 0.15
CA ALA A 67 -7.66 6.18 -0.88
C ALA A 67 -6.23 5.96 -0.38
N ASP A 68 -5.37 5.42 -1.23
CA ASP A 68 -3.93 5.26 -0.96
C ASP A 68 -3.19 6.60 -1.09
N ALA A 69 -3.68 7.49 -1.96
CA ALA A 69 -3.14 8.85 -2.14
C ALA A 69 -4.23 9.83 -2.59
N LEU A 70 -3.98 11.13 -2.38
CA LEU A 70 -4.79 12.21 -2.94
C LEU A 70 -4.06 12.92 -4.08
N LEU A 71 -4.81 13.34 -5.09
CA LEU A 71 -4.30 14.18 -6.18
C LEU A 71 -5.14 15.45 -6.29
N ILE A 72 -4.55 16.60 -5.97
CA ILE A 72 -5.26 17.87 -5.94
C ILE A 72 -4.84 18.73 -7.13
N ALA A 73 -5.80 19.16 -7.95
CA ALA A 73 -5.57 20.17 -8.99
C ALA A 73 -6.42 21.40 -8.70
N SER A 74 -5.78 22.50 -8.31
CA SER A 74 -6.48 23.73 -7.89
C SER A 74 -6.00 24.94 -8.68
N PRO A 75 -6.91 25.81 -9.16
CA PRO A 75 -6.52 27.11 -9.70
C PRO A 75 -6.13 28.07 -8.56
N GLU A 76 -5.71 29.26 -8.96
CA GLU A 76 -5.48 30.42 -8.09
C GLU A 76 -6.59 31.45 -8.29
N TYR A 77 -7.22 31.90 -7.19
CA TYR A 77 -8.19 33.01 -7.20
C TYR A 77 -7.68 34.13 -6.28
N ALA A 78 -7.39 35.29 -6.87
CA ALA A 78 -6.84 36.45 -6.15
C ALA A 78 -5.62 36.11 -5.28
N HIS A 79 -4.66 35.35 -5.83
CA HIS A 79 -3.48 34.83 -5.13
C HIS A 79 -3.77 33.86 -3.96
N GLY A 80 -5.02 33.43 -3.80
CA GLY A 80 -5.44 32.50 -2.75
C GLY A 80 -5.77 31.10 -3.25
N VAL A 81 -5.63 30.14 -2.33
CA VAL A 81 -6.23 28.80 -2.45
C VAL A 81 -7.73 28.95 -2.65
N THR A 82 -8.32 28.15 -3.53
CA THR A 82 -9.75 28.24 -3.79
C THR A 82 -10.57 27.94 -2.55
N GLY A 83 -11.69 28.66 -2.37
CA GLY A 83 -12.62 28.40 -1.27
C GLY A 83 -13.12 26.97 -1.26
N THR A 84 -13.29 26.35 -2.44
CA THR A 84 -13.65 24.93 -2.59
C THR A 84 -12.62 24.00 -1.93
N ILE A 85 -11.33 24.12 -2.26
CA ILE A 85 -10.29 23.28 -1.65
C ILE A 85 -10.11 23.61 -0.18
N LYS A 86 -10.07 24.89 0.18
CA LYS A 86 -9.86 25.29 1.57
C LYS A 86 -10.98 24.75 2.47
N ASN A 87 -12.24 24.86 2.04
CA ASN A 87 -13.37 24.32 2.78
C ASN A 87 -13.34 22.79 2.88
N ALA A 88 -12.94 22.10 1.81
CA ALA A 88 -12.78 20.65 1.84
C ALA A 88 -11.68 20.21 2.82
N LEU A 89 -10.55 20.92 2.85
CA LEU A 89 -9.47 20.68 3.81
C LEU A 89 -9.92 20.97 5.24
N ASP A 90 -10.71 22.01 5.47
CA ASP A 90 -11.24 22.33 6.80
C ASP A 90 -12.11 21.18 7.36
N TRP A 91 -12.90 20.50 6.52
CA TRP A 91 -13.63 19.28 6.91
C TRP A 91 -12.75 18.06 7.20
N LEU A 92 -11.48 18.09 6.81
CA LEU A 92 -10.49 17.03 7.01
C LEU A 92 -9.50 17.34 8.15
N VAL A 93 -9.58 18.52 8.77
CA VAL A 93 -8.76 18.85 9.94
C VAL A 93 -9.05 17.84 11.07
N ALA A 94 -7.98 17.38 11.73
CA ALA A 94 -8.01 16.38 12.81
C ALA A 94 -8.69 15.04 12.45
N PHE A 95 -8.96 14.77 11.17
CA PHE A 95 -9.44 13.48 10.72
C PHE A 95 -8.25 12.52 10.58
N GLU A 96 -8.22 11.44 11.38
CA GLU A 96 -7.12 10.47 11.40
C GLU A 96 -6.80 9.90 10.01
N GLY A 97 -7.81 9.67 9.17
CA GLY A 97 -7.62 9.17 7.80
C GLY A 97 -6.86 10.12 6.86
N PHE A 98 -6.60 11.36 7.27
CA PHE A 98 -5.78 12.33 6.54
C PHE A 98 -4.34 12.42 7.04
N VAL A 99 -4.06 11.98 8.29
CA VAL A 99 -2.71 12.01 8.86
C VAL A 99 -1.79 11.09 8.05
N ASP A 100 -0.60 11.59 7.74
CA ASP A 100 0.42 10.96 6.89
C ASP A 100 -0.04 10.61 5.46
N LYS A 101 -1.27 10.99 5.07
CA LYS A 101 -1.84 10.67 3.76
C LYS A 101 -0.91 11.19 2.65
N PRO A 102 -0.49 10.34 1.70
CA PRO A 102 0.28 10.79 0.55
C PRO A 102 -0.56 11.73 -0.32
N VAL A 103 -0.05 12.91 -0.64
CA VAL A 103 -0.74 13.92 -1.46
C VAL A 103 0.18 14.46 -2.55
N ALA A 104 -0.31 14.48 -3.78
CA ALA A 104 0.33 15.16 -4.90
C ALA A 104 -0.50 16.37 -5.35
N VAL A 105 0.17 17.46 -5.75
CA VAL A 105 -0.48 18.71 -6.20
C VAL A 105 -0.12 19.00 -7.66
N LEU A 106 -1.13 19.15 -8.51
CA LEU A 106 -0.98 19.59 -9.89
C LEU A 106 -1.37 21.06 -10.02
N ASN A 107 -0.38 21.90 -10.28
CA ASN A 107 -0.63 23.28 -10.68
C ASN A 107 -0.75 23.33 -12.21
N ALA A 108 -1.97 23.55 -12.72
CA ALA A 108 -2.20 23.57 -14.16
C ALA A 108 -1.50 24.73 -14.89
N THR A 109 -1.01 25.78 -14.20
CA THR A 109 -0.38 26.93 -14.86
C THR A 109 0.72 27.58 -14.01
N PRO A 110 1.87 27.99 -14.59
CA PRO A 110 2.95 28.66 -13.84
C PRO A 110 2.55 29.98 -13.16
N ARG A 111 1.44 30.59 -13.58
CA ARG A 111 0.96 31.86 -13.01
C ARG A 111 0.26 31.68 -11.65
N ALA A 112 -0.19 30.47 -11.31
CA ALA A 112 -0.94 30.18 -10.09
C ALA A 112 -0.02 29.79 -8.90
N HIS A 113 1.18 30.36 -8.83
CA HIS A 113 2.22 29.93 -7.89
C HIS A 113 1.98 30.38 -6.45
N HIS A 114 1.19 31.44 -6.21
CA HIS A 114 0.88 31.87 -4.85
C HIS A 114 -0.08 30.89 -4.18
N ALA A 115 -1.13 30.47 -4.90
CA ALA A 115 -2.07 29.48 -4.39
C ALA A 115 -1.44 28.10 -4.25
N ASP A 116 -0.58 27.68 -5.18
CA ASP A 116 0.13 26.39 -5.08
C ASP A 116 1.01 26.34 -3.82
N ALA A 117 1.83 27.38 -3.58
CA ALA A 117 2.67 27.46 -2.40
C ALA A 117 1.85 27.43 -1.10
N ALA A 118 0.77 28.21 -1.03
CA ALA A 118 -0.12 28.25 0.14
C ALA A 118 -0.87 26.94 0.37
N LEU A 119 -1.28 26.24 -0.71
CA LEU A 119 -1.91 24.93 -0.62
C LEU A 119 -0.95 23.89 -0.06
N ARG A 120 0.29 23.82 -0.57
CA ARG A 120 1.32 22.90 -0.09
C ARG A 120 1.61 23.11 1.40
N GLU A 121 1.77 24.36 1.84
CA GLU A 121 1.97 24.70 3.25
C GLU A 121 0.79 24.22 4.12
N THR A 122 -0.45 24.41 3.65
CA THR A 122 -1.65 23.95 4.36
C THR A 122 -1.65 22.43 4.50
N LEU A 123 -1.31 21.69 3.44
CA LEU A 123 -1.26 20.23 3.45
C LEU A 123 -0.22 19.71 4.45
N VAL A 124 0.99 20.28 4.46
CA VAL A 124 2.05 19.91 5.42
C VAL A 124 1.61 20.23 6.86
N THR A 125 0.99 21.38 7.08
CA THR A 125 0.45 21.77 8.40
C THR A 125 -0.59 20.78 8.91
N MET A 126 -1.35 20.17 8.00
CA MET A 126 -2.34 19.12 8.29
C MET A 126 -1.75 17.71 8.35
N SER A 127 -0.42 17.58 8.41
CA SER A 127 0.30 16.31 8.47
C SER A 127 0.15 15.41 7.23
N ALA A 128 -0.16 15.98 6.06
CA ALA A 128 -0.07 15.21 4.82
C ALA A 128 1.39 14.98 4.42
N THR A 129 1.66 13.82 3.80
CA THR A 129 2.97 13.53 3.20
C THR A 129 2.96 14.00 1.74
N LEU A 130 3.59 15.14 1.45
CA LEU A 130 3.69 15.63 0.07
C LEU A 130 4.59 14.73 -0.78
N ILE A 131 4.06 14.26 -1.91
CA ILE A 131 4.83 13.53 -2.93
C ILE A 131 5.42 14.58 -3.87
N GLU A 132 6.58 15.12 -3.52
CA GLU A 132 7.21 16.23 -4.26
C GLU A 132 7.49 15.89 -5.72
N ALA A 133 7.95 14.67 -6.01
CA ALA A 133 8.22 14.21 -7.38
C ALA A 133 6.95 14.16 -8.26
N ALA A 134 5.78 13.96 -7.66
CA ALA A 134 4.48 13.96 -8.33
C ALA A 134 3.79 15.33 -8.30
N SER A 135 4.34 16.30 -7.58
CA SER A 135 3.71 17.61 -7.38
C SER A 135 4.30 18.63 -8.35
N ILE A 136 3.73 18.70 -9.56
CA ILE A 136 4.29 19.41 -10.69
C ILE A 136 3.47 20.62 -11.13
N THR A 137 4.13 21.57 -11.81
CA THR A 137 3.47 22.64 -12.56
C THR A 137 3.43 22.28 -14.04
N LEU A 138 2.23 22.22 -14.61
CA LEU A 138 2.03 21.99 -16.04
C LEU A 138 2.20 23.29 -16.83
N PRO A 139 2.84 23.25 -18.01
CA PRO A 139 3.08 24.43 -18.85
C PRO A 139 1.84 24.81 -19.71
N LEU A 140 0.62 24.71 -19.16
CA LEU A 140 -0.59 24.95 -19.96
C LEU A 140 -0.88 26.44 -20.11
N PRO A 141 -1.28 26.91 -21.31
CA PRO A 141 -1.69 28.27 -21.54
C PRO A 141 -3.03 28.59 -20.86
N SER A 142 -3.37 29.89 -20.81
CA SER A 142 -4.61 30.37 -20.15
C SER A 142 -5.90 29.93 -20.82
N ALA A 143 -5.81 29.36 -22.02
CA ALA A 143 -6.94 29.13 -22.90
C ALA A 143 -7.83 28.00 -22.36
N HIS A 144 -9.07 27.97 -22.83
CA HIS A 144 -9.96 26.83 -22.62
C HIS A 144 -9.41 25.61 -23.37
N ILE A 145 -8.65 24.77 -22.67
CA ILE A 145 -8.15 23.48 -23.17
C ILE A 145 -9.03 22.38 -22.57
N GLY A 146 -9.58 21.53 -23.43
CA GLY A 146 -10.35 20.35 -23.05
C GLY A 146 -9.49 19.09 -22.95
N GLU A 147 -10.13 17.96 -22.65
CA GLU A 147 -9.44 16.67 -22.49
C GLU A 147 -8.81 16.19 -23.79
N ALA A 148 -9.48 16.39 -24.92
CA ALA A 148 -8.99 15.96 -26.23
C ALA A 148 -7.71 16.70 -26.62
N GLU A 149 -7.64 18.01 -26.37
CA GLU A 149 -6.44 18.81 -26.63
C GLU A 149 -5.29 18.42 -25.69
N LEU A 150 -5.56 18.15 -24.40
CA LEU A 150 -4.54 17.67 -23.46
C LEU A 150 -3.97 16.31 -23.86
N LEU A 151 -4.81 15.38 -24.32
CA LEU A 151 -4.38 14.06 -24.80
C LEU A 151 -3.59 14.14 -26.11
N ALA A 152 -3.81 15.18 -26.91
CA ALA A 152 -3.07 15.44 -28.13
C ALA A 152 -1.69 16.09 -27.89
N MET A 153 -1.33 16.43 -26.65
CA MET A 153 -0.04 17.00 -26.25
C MET A 153 0.86 15.92 -25.61
N PRO A 154 1.81 15.31 -26.37
CA PRO A 154 2.62 14.21 -25.86
C PRO A 154 3.43 14.55 -24.61
N GLU A 155 3.89 15.80 -24.49
CA GLU A 155 4.61 16.30 -23.33
C GLU A 155 3.73 16.33 -22.08
N ILE A 156 2.45 16.69 -22.20
CA ILE A 156 1.51 16.70 -21.08
C ILE A 156 1.13 15.28 -20.69
N VAL A 157 0.86 14.41 -21.67
CA VAL A 157 0.59 12.99 -21.43
C VAL A 157 1.75 12.33 -20.69
N SER A 158 2.99 12.60 -21.12
CA SER A 158 4.20 12.10 -20.45
C SER A 158 4.32 12.59 -19.01
N LEU A 159 4.13 13.89 -18.76
CA LEU A 159 4.15 14.46 -17.41
C LEU A 159 3.08 13.83 -16.50
N LEU A 160 1.84 13.68 -16.98
CA LEU A 160 0.74 13.12 -16.19
C LEU A 160 0.90 11.61 -15.94
N THR A 161 1.48 10.89 -16.89
CA THR A 161 1.87 9.48 -16.69
C THR A 161 2.98 9.37 -15.66
N GLY A 162 3.96 10.28 -15.70
CA GLY A 162 5.02 10.39 -14.70
C GLY A 162 4.46 10.64 -13.30
N VAL A 163 3.48 11.53 -13.15
CA VAL A 163 2.80 11.77 -11.87
C VAL A 163 2.19 10.49 -11.28
N LEU A 164 1.50 9.69 -12.11
CA LEU A 164 0.94 8.41 -11.67
C LEU A 164 2.02 7.43 -11.20
N ALA A 165 3.13 7.35 -11.94
CA ALA A 165 4.27 6.49 -11.59
C ALA A 165 4.95 6.93 -10.29
N GLU A 166 5.14 8.23 -10.08
CA GLU A 166 5.71 8.77 -8.84
C GLU A 166 4.80 8.55 -7.63
N ILE A 167 3.48 8.70 -7.81
CA ILE A 167 2.51 8.39 -6.75
C ILE A 167 2.55 6.90 -6.38
N GLN A 168 2.56 6.03 -7.39
CA GLN A 168 2.68 4.59 -7.20
C GLN A 168 4.01 4.23 -6.51
N GLY A 169 5.12 4.78 -6.97
CA GLY A 169 6.45 4.57 -6.39
C GLY A 169 6.52 4.98 -4.92
N ALA A 170 5.94 6.15 -4.57
CA ALA A 170 5.85 6.60 -3.19
C ALA A 170 5.04 5.64 -2.30
N ALA A 171 3.91 5.12 -2.80
CA ALA A 171 3.10 4.14 -2.08
C ALA A 171 3.79 2.77 -1.94
N MET A 172 4.62 2.39 -2.90
CA MET A 172 5.35 1.11 -2.88
C MET A 172 6.63 1.16 -2.03
N LYS A 173 7.19 2.35 -1.78
CA LYS A 173 8.48 2.52 -1.09
C LYS A 173 8.61 1.75 0.24
N PRO A 174 7.64 1.78 1.18
CA PRO A 174 7.76 1.00 2.43
C PRO A 174 7.89 -0.51 2.19
N TYR A 175 7.33 -1.01 1.10
CA TYR A 175 7.36 -2.42 0.70
C TYR A 175 8.55 -2.77 -0.17
N LEU A 176 9.44 -1.82 -0.45
CA LEU A 176 10.75 -2.01 -1.09
C LEU A 176 11.90 -1.77 -0.10
N ASP A 177 11.65 -0.99 0.94
CA ASP A 177 12.66 -0.62 1.93
C ASP A 177 13.18 -1.84 2.73
N CYS A 178 14.45 -1.72 3.12
CA CYS A 178 15.14 -2.67 3.98
C CYS A 178 14.89 -2.33 5.44
N SER A 179 14.71 -3.35 6.27
CA SER A 179 14.49 -3.20 7.71
C SER A 179 15.31 -4.20 8.52
N LEU A 180 15.19 -4.16 9.84
CA LEU A 180 15.93 -5.06 10.74
C LEU A 180 15.61 -6.54 10.50
N TYR A 181 14.34 -6.87 10.21
CA TYR A 181 13.87 -8.26 10.11
C TYR A 181 13.76 -8.75 8.67
N ILE A 182 13.44 -7.84 7.74
CA ILE A 182 13.42 -8.18 6.32
C ILE A 182 14.83 -8.15 5.73
N ASP A 183 15.71 -7.30 6.24
CA ASP A 183 17.14 -7.23 5.90
C ASP A 183 17.52 -7.49 4.43
N SER A 184 16.71 -6.97 3.50
CA SER A 184 16.80 -7.23 2.05
C SER A 184 18.12 -6.82 1.41
N ARG A 185 18.89 -5.95 2.08
CA ARG A 185 20.24 -5.53 1.66
C ARG A 185 21.37 -6.40 2.23
N HIS A 186 21.06 -7.43 3.01
CA HIS A 186 22.06 -8.36 3.52
C HIS A 186 22.75 -9.10 2.37
N PRO A 187 24.10 -9.22 2.32
CA PRO A 187 24.82 -9.77 1.17
C PRO A 187 24.34 -11.16 0.71
N ALA A 188 24.00 -12.05 1.66
CA ALA A 188 23.48 -13.37 1.33
C ALA A 188 22.08 -13.33 0.70
N ILE A 189 21.22 -12.40 1.12
CA ILE A 189 19.89 -12.20 0.54
C ILE A 189 20.04 -11.69 -0.89
N VAL A 190 20.86 -10.64 -1.09
CA VAL A 190 21.11 -10.06 -2.43
C VAL A 190 21.67 -11.11 -3.38
N ALA A 191 22.63 -11.92 -2.94
CA ALA A 191 23.21 -12.99 -3.76
C ALA A 191 22.18 -14.07 -4.14
N GLN A 192 21.35 -14.50 -3.19
CA GLN A 192 20.31 -15.49 -3.46
C GLN A 192 19.19 -14.92 -4.35
N ALA A 193 18.80 -13.66 -4.14
CA ALA A 193 17.80 -12.97 -4.95
C ALA A 193 18.26 -12.84 -6.41
N ALA A 194 19.52 -12.42 -6.63
CA ALA A 194 20.11 -12.34 -7.97
C ALA A 194 20.18 -13.70 -8.66
N LYS A 195 20.55 -14.76 -7.92
CA LYS A 195 20.55 -16.14 -8.43
C LYS A 195 19.16 -16.60 -8.87
N LEU A 196 18.12 -16.28 -8.09
CA LEU A 196 16.75 -16.66 -8.43
C LEU A 196 16.22 -15.89 -9.64
N ALA A 197 16.63 -14.63 -9.79
CA ALA A 197 16.26 -13.79 -10.93
C ALA A 197 17.03 -14.10 -12.22
N GLU A 198 18.11 -14.87 -12.15
CA GLU A 198 18.95 -15.18 -13.30
C GLU A 198 18.15 -15.87 -14.43
N GLY A 199 18.11 -15.22 -15.60
CA GLY A 199 17.42 -15.72 -16.77
C GLY A 199 15.89 -15.63 -16.73
N CYS A 200 15.30 -14.94 -15.74
CA CYS A 200 13.87 -14.62 -15.74
C CYS A 200 13.54 -13.57 -16.81
N ALA A 201 12.37 -13.71 -17.45
CA ALA A 201 11.90 -12.77 -18.45
C ALA A 201 11.28 -11.50 -17.83
N ASP A 202 10.59 -11.64 -16.69
CA ASP A 202 9.84 -10.58 -16.04
C ASP A 202 9.78 -10.74 -14.51
N GLU A 203 9.15 -9.77 -13.84
CA GLU A 203 8.97 -9.76 -12.38
C GLU A 203 8.09 -10.90 -11.86
N GLU A 204 7.14 -11.41 -12.67
CA GLU A 204 6.24 -12.49 -12.26
C GLU A 204 7.02 -13.80 -12.17
N GLU A 205 7.92 -14.07 -13.13
CA GLU A 205 8.81 -15.23 -13.08
C GLU A 205 9.81 -15.14 -11.91
N ILE A 206 10.35 -13.95 -11.63
CA ILE A 206 11.20 -13.72 -10.45
C ILE A 206 10.39 -14.01 -9.17
N ALA A 207 9.20 -13.44 -9.05
CA ALA A 207 8.35 -13.61 -7.87
C ALA A 207 7.97 -15.08 -7.65
N LYS A 208 7.62 -15.79 -8.72
CA LYS A 208 7.36 -17.22 -8.70
C LYS A 208 8.56 -18.02 -8.20
N ARG A 209 9.75 -17.80 -8.76
CA ARG A 209 10.97 -18.52 -8.33
C ARG A 209 11.35 -18.23 -6.89
N CYS A 210 11.19 -16.99 -6.43
CA CYS A 210 11.38 -16.64 -5.02
C CYS A 210 10.38 -17.36 -4.12
N PHE A 211 9.10 -17.38 -4.50
CA PHE A 211 8.05 -18.10 -3.78
C PHE A 211 8.34 -19.60 -3.69
N GLU A 212 8.60 -20.26 -4.83
CA GLU A 212 8.88 -21.69 -4.89
C GLU A 212 10.13 -22.05 -4.09
N PHE A 213 11.19 -21.24 -4.18
CA PHE A 213 12.38 -21.43 -3.35
C PHE A 213 12.06 -21.40 -1.85
N VAL A 214 11.33 -20.39 -1.37
CA VAL A 214 10.98 -20.32 0.05
C VAL A 214 10.01 -21.43 0.45
N ARG A 215 9.04 -21.77 -0.41
CA ARG A 215 8.06 -22.84 -0.15
C ARG A 215 8.76 -24.20 -0.03
N ASP A 216 9.66 -24.51 -0.96
CA ASP A 216 10.14 -25.87 -1.19
C ASP A 216 11.54 -26.13 -0.61
N ALA A 217 12.42 -25.12 -0.55
CA ALA A 217 13.80 -25.29 -0.05
C ALA A 217 13.96 -24.94 1.44
N ILE A 218 13.07 -24.12 2.00
CA ILE A 218 13.12 -23.72 3.41
C ILE A 218 12.14 -24.58 4.21
N LYS A 219 12.62 -25.28 5.23
CA LYS A 219 11.77 -26.17 6.04
C LYS A 219 10.90 -25.39 7.02
N HIS A 220 9.67 -25.84 7.23
CA HIS A 220 8.83 -25.30 8.30
C HIS A 220 9.35 -25.80 9.65
N SER A 221 9.77 -24.88 10.53
CA SER A 221 10.48 -25.22 11.77
C SER A 221 9.71 -26.19 12.68
N TRP A 222 8.39 -26.03 12.79
CA TRP A 222 7.55 -26.94 13.57
C TRP A 222 7.42 -28.32 12.91
N ASP A 223 7.13 -28.35 11.60
CA ASP A 223 6.84 -29.61 10.88
C ASP A 223 8.08 -30.53 10.88
N TYR A 224 9.28 -29.94 10.85
CA TYR A 224 10.56 -30.67 10.86
C TYR A 224 11.29 -30.65 12.21
N ARG A 225 10.74 -30.00 13.25
CA ARG A 225 11.33 -29.88 14.59
C ARG A 225 12.77 -29.31 14.58
N LEU A 226 12.98 -28.20 13.88
CA LEU A 226 14.33 -27.65 13.63
C LEU A 226 14.62 -26.35 14.40
N ASN A 227 15.76 -26.33 15.09
CA ASN A 227 16.34 -25.15 15.75
C ASN A 227 17.56 -24.63 14.94
N PRO A 228 17.99 -23.36 15.12
CA PRO A 228 17.45 -22.35 16.04
C PRO A 228 16.10 -21.78 15.58
N VAL A 229 15.41 -21.09 16.50
CA VAL A 229 14.30 -20.21 16.11
C VAL A 229 14.89 -19.05 15.31
N THR A 230 14.44 -18.89 14.07
CA THR A 230 14.88 -17.83 13.16
C THR A 230 13.86 -16.70 13.13
N CYS A 231 14.34 -15.46 13.05
CA CYS A 231 13.47 -14.29 12.93
C CYS A 231 13.82 -13.44 11.71
N LYS A 232 15.10 -13.14 11.48
CA LYS A 232 15.50 -12.31 10.32
C LYS A 232 15.50 -13.14 9.04
N ALA A 233 15.22 -12.51 7.90
CA ALA A 233 15.28 -13.18 6.62
C ALA A 233 16.66 -13.82 6.35
N SER A 234 17.75 -13.11 6.65
CA SER A 234 19.10 -13.68 6.50
C SER A 234 19.37 -14.91 7.39
N GLU A 235 18.79 -14.97 8.60
CA GLU A 235 18.89 -16.14 9.48
C GLU A 235 18.12 -17.34 8.91
N VAL A 236 16.90 -17.09 8.40
CA VAL A 236 16.06 -18.11 7.76
C VAL A 236 16.78 -18.70 6.54
N LEU A 237 17.40 -17.86 5.72
CA LEU A 237 18.20 -18.31 4.57
C LEU A 237 19.41 -19.14 5.00
N SER A 238 20.15 -18.66 6.01
CA SER A 238 21.36 -19.32 6.51
C SER A 238 21.07 -20.70 7.13
N HIS A 239 20.01 -20.81 7.93
CA HIS A 239 19.64 -22.04 8.63
C HIS A 239 18.71 -22.95 7.82
N GLY A 240 18.11 -22.46 6.73
CA GLY A 240 17.20 -23.24 5.88
C GLY A 240 15.90 -23.64 6.58
N THR A 241 15.49 -22.93 7.63
CA THR A 241 14.30 -23.23 8.41
C THR A 241 13.65 -21.96 8.98
N GLY A 242 12.33 -21.99 9.12
CA GLY A 242 11.56 -20.95 9.81
C GLY A 242 10.11 -21.34 10.05
N TYR A 243 9.46 -20.70 11.02
CA TYR A 243 7.99 -20.68 11.10
C TYR A 243 7.40 -19.92 9.90
N CYS A 244 6.10 -20.09 9.60
CA CYS A 244 5.43 -19.38 8.50
C CYS A 244 5.73 -17.87 8.50
N TYR A 245 5.79 -17.24 9.68
CA TYR A 245 6.19 -15.84 9.84
C TYR A 245 7.60 -15.56 9.32
N ALA A 246 8.61 -16.27 9.85
CA ALA A 246 10.00 -16.06 9.47
C ALA A 246 10.24 -16.39 7.98
N LYS A 247 9.55 -17.41 7.46
CA LYS A 247 9.54 -17.70 6.02
C LYS A 247 8.96 -16.55 5.20
N SER A 248 7.89 -15.91 5.66
CA SER A 248 7.34 -14.72 5.00
C SER A 248 8.30 -13.53 5.02
N HIS A 249 9.14 -13.40 6.07
CA HIS A 249 10.20 -12.40 6.10
C HIS A 249 11.24 -12.67 4.99
N LEU A 250 11.68 -13.91 4.84
CA LEU A 250 12.63 -14.29 3.78
C LEU A 250 12.06 -14.06 2.39
N LEU A 251 10.79 -14.44 2.15
CA LEU A 251 10.17 -14.19 0.85
C LEU A 251 10.11 -12.69 0.54
N ALA A 252 9.65 -11.86 1.49
CA ALA A 252 9.67 -10.41 1.33
C ALA A 252 11.08 -9.88 1.06
N ALA A 253 12.10 -10.38 1.76
CA ALA A 253 13.49 -9.95 1.58
C ALA A 253 14.01 -10.21 0.17
N LEU A 254 13.78 -11.42 -0.37
CA LEU A 254 14.20 -11.82 -1.71
C LEU A 254 13.49 -11.01 -2.80
N LEU A 255 12.19 -10.77 -2.63
CA LEU A 255 11.40 -9.96 -3.55
C LEU A 255 11.86 -8.49 -3.56
N ARG A 256 12.02 -7.90 -2.37
CA ARG A 256 12.49 -6.52 -2.20
C ARG A 256 13.90 -6.32 -2.76
N ALA A 257 14.79 -7.30 -2.59
CA ALA A 257 16.14 -7.27 -3.16
C ALA A 257 16.13 -7.27 -4.70
N ASN A 258 15.07 -7.81 -5.32
CA ASN A 258 14.83 -7.77 -6.77
C ASN A 258 13.98 -6.57 -7.21
N GLY A 259 13.69 -5.61 -6.32
CA GLY A 259 12.88 -4.43 -6.65
C GLY A 259 11.38 -4.69 -6.77
N ILE A 260 10.89 -5.84 -6.29
CA ILE A 260 9.47 -6.19 -6.30
C ILE A 260 8.87 -5.83 -4.95
N PRO A 261 7.87 -4.92 -4.89
CA PRO A 261 7.25 -4.54 -3.63
C PRO A 261 6.55 -5.75 -2.98
N ALA A 262 6.92 -6.03 -1.73
CA ALA A 262 6.39 -7.16 -0.98
C ALA A 262 6.12 -6.79 0.46
N GLY A 263 4.94 -7.13 0.96
CA GLY A 263 4.53 -6.94 2.33
C GLY A 263 4.16 -8.24 3.03
N LEU A 264 3.85 -8.12 4.31
CA LEU A 264 3.45 -9.20 5.20
C LEU A 264 1.95 -9.11 5.42
N CYS A 265 1.27 -10.24 5.34
CA CYS A 265 -0.14 -10.39 5.69
C CYS A 265 -0.25 -11.48 6.76
N TYR A 266 -1.35 -11.42 7.50
CA TYR A 266 -1.58 -12.35 8.60
C TYR A 266 -3.01 -12.86 8.56
N GLN A 267 -3.14 -14.15 8.79
CA GLN A 267 -4.41 -14.78 9.11
C GLN A 267 -4.43 -15.09 10.60
N ARG A 268 -5.61 -15.08 11.21
CA ARG A 268 -5.84 -15.66 12.52
C ARG A 268 -6.60 -16.97 12.33
N LEU A 269 -5.93 -18.08 12.61
CA LEU A 269 -6.41 -19.43 12.32
C LEU A 269 -6.49 -20.26 13.61
N THR A 270 -7.31 -21.30 13.59
CA THR A 270 -7.32 -22.33 14.63
C THR A 270 -6.14 -23.30 14.46
N LEU A 271 -5.62 -23.84 15.56
CA LEU A 271 -4.54 -24.85 15.49
C LEU A 271 -5.05 -26.22 15.06
N ASP A 272 -6.16 -26.66 15.65
CA ASP A 272 -6.77 -27.97 15.41
C ASP A 272 -8.30 -27.86 15.56
N GLY A 273 -9.04 -28.17 14.49
CA GLY A 273 -10.51 -28.11 14.47
C GLY A 273 -11.06 -26.68 14.55
N ASP A 274 -12.34 -26.51 14.88
CA ASP A 274 -13.01 -25.19 14.85
C ASP A 274 -13.06 -24.50 16.24
N GLN A 275 -12.10 -24.79 17.13
CA GLN A 275 -12.11 -24.31 18.52
C GLN A 275 -10.75 -23.70 18.91
N PRO A 276 -10.70 -22.84 19.96
CA PRO A 276 -9.44 -22.35 20.51
C PRO A 276 -8.47 -23.48 20.88
N PRO A 277 -7.14 -23.23 20.88
CA PRO A 277 -6.51 -21.91 20.72
C PRO A 277 -6.37 -21.47 19.26
N TYR A 278 -6.32 -20.15 19.07
CA TYR A 278 -6.01 -19.52 17.78
C TYR A 278 -4.56 -19.05 17.78
N CYS A 279 -4.00 -18.94 16.59
CA CYS A 279 -2.73 -18.28 16.38
C CYS A 279 -2.74 -17.48 15.09
N LEU A 280 -1.74 -16.63 14.94
CA LEU A 280 -1.44 -16.01 13.66
C LEU A 280 -0.88 -17.05 12.68
N HIS A 281 -1.05 -16.78 11.40
CA HIS A 281 -0.35 -17.43 10.30
C HIS A 281 0.20 -16.35 9.39
N GLY A 282 1.51 -16.40 9.12
CA GLY A 282 2.21 -15.41 8.31
C GLY A 282 2.26 -15.81 6.84
N LEU A 283 1.90 -14.86 5.97
CA LEU A 283 1.96 -14.98 4.52
C LEU A 283 2.39 -13.63 3.91
N ASN A 284 2.48 -13.53 2.59
CA ASN A 284 2.91 -12.31 1.91
C ASN A 284 1.82 -11.77 0.98
N ALA A 285 1.87 -10.46 0.73
CA ALA A 285 1.30 -9.84 -0.46
C ALA A 285 2.44 -9.34 -1.35
N VAL A 286 2.36 -9.62 -2.64
CA VAL A 286 3.35 -9.22 -3.66
C VAL A 286 2.66 -8.30 -4.65
N TYR A 287 3.30 -7.19 -5.00
CA TYR A 287 2.78 -6.31 -6.02
C TYR A 287 3.32 -6.73 -7.40
N LEU A 288 2.42 -7.12 -8.29
CA LEU A 288 2.71 -7.43 -9.69
C LEU A 288 2.07 -6.34 -10.56
N SER A 289 2.80 -5.75 -11.48
CA SER A 289 2.35 -4.65 -12.34
C SER A 289 1.06 -4.97 -13.10
N GLN A 290 0.87 -6.22 -13.52
CA GLN A 290 -0.30 -6.68 -14.26
C GLN A 290 -1.51 -6.98 -13.37
N HIS A 291 -1.30 -7.37 -12.12
CA HIS A 291 -2.36 -7.91 -11.23
C HIS A 291 -2.63 -7.05 -9.98
N GLY A 292 -1.75 -6.11 -9.67
CA GLY A 292 -1.76 -5.38 -8.40
C GLY A 292 -1.23 -6.22 -7.24
N TRP A 293 -1.76 -5.98 -6.03
CA TRP A 293 -1.43 -6.77 -4.85
C TRP A 293 -2.05 -8.16 -4.94
N TYR A 294 -1.22 -9.19 -4.79
CA TYR A 294 -1.57 -10.60 -4.88
C TYR A 294 -1.01 -11.37 -3.68
N ARG A 295 -1.84 -12.11 -2.94
CA ARG A 295 -1.38 -12.87 -1.76
C ARG A 295 -0.78 -14.20 -2.14
N VAL A 296 0.30 -14.56 -1.43
CA VAL A 296 1.02 -15.83 -1.59
C VAL A 296 1.40 -16.39 -0.23
N ASP A 297 1.39 -17.72 -0.12
CA ASP A 297 1.68 -18.43 1.12
C ASP A 297 2.82 -19.44 0.95
N ALA A 298 4.03 -19.03 1.32
CA ALA A 298 5.23 -19.84 1.16
C ALA A 298 5.50 -20.77 2.36
N ARG A 299 4.49 -21.09 3.19
CA ARG A 299 4.67 -21.99 4.34
C ARG A 299 5.35 -23.31 3.97
N GLY A 300 4.94 -23.93 2.87
CA GLY A 300 5.38 -25.25 2.42
C GLY A 300 4.25 -26.27 2.38
N ASN A 301 4.27 -27.10 1.33
CA ASN A 301 3.24 -28.12 1.09
C ASN A 301 3.47 -29.35 1.99
N LYS A 302 2.38 -29.93 2.48
CA LYS A 302 2.34 -31.20 3.25
C LYS A 302 1.05 -31.95 2.90
N PRO A 303 0.87 -33.23 3.29
CA PRO A 303 -0.38 -33.93 3.02
C PRO A 303 -1.60 -33.12 3.49
N GLY A 304 -2.51 -32.79 2.57
CA GLY A 304 -3.70 -31.97 2.83
C GLY A 304 -3.51 -30.45 2.79
N VAL A 305 -2.29 -29.95 2.52
CA VAL A 305 -1.97 -28.51 2.44
C VAL A 305 -1.20 -28.24 1.16
N GLU A 306 -1.76 -27.40 0.29
CA GLU A 306 -1.19 -27.06 -1.00
C GLU A 306 -1.34 -25.57 -1.29
N ALA A 307 -0.21 -24.88 -1.44
CA ALA A 307 -0.14 -23.50 -1.90
C ALA A 307 0.60 -23.42 -3.25
N ASP A 308 0.16 -22.52 -4.13
CA ASP A 308 0.77 -22.35 -5.44
C ASP A 308 0.82 -20.89 -5.91
N PHE A 309 1.72 -20.61 -6.84
CA PHE A 309 1.86 -19.30 -7.46
C PHE A 309 1.16 -19.29 -8.83
N CYS A 310 -0.09 -18.85 -8.84
CA CYS A 310 -0.95 -18.85 -10.02
C CYS A 310 -1.78 -17.56 -10.17
N PRO A 311 -1.13 -16.38 -10.27
CA PRO A 311 -1.86 -15.12 -10.42
C PRO A 311 -2.78 -15.14 -11.66
N PRO A 312 -3.97 -14.49 -11.59
CA PRO A 312 -4.46 -13.70 -10.47
C PRO A 312 -5.17 -14.52 -9.37
N LEU A 313 -5.23 -15.85 -9.48
CA LEU A 313 -5.94 -16.70 -8.53
C LEU A 313 -5.08 -17.00 -7.30
N GLU A 314 -5.52 -16.56 -6.13
CA GLU A 314 -4.86 -16.88 -4.87
C GLU A 314 -5.07 -18.36 -4.51
N LYS A 315 -3.96 -19.08 -4.29
CA LYS A 315 -3.97 -20.45 -3.74
C LYS A 315 -3.10 -20.50 -2.48
N LEU A 316 -3.70 -20.10 -1.35
CA LEU A 316 -3.06 -20.04 -0.04
C LEU A 316 -3.06 -21.41 0.65
N ALA A 317 -2.16 -21.63 1.60
CA ALA A 317 -2.01 -22.94 2.25
C ALA A 317 -3.22 -23.28 3.13
N PHE A 318 -3.86 -22.25 3.71
CA PHE A 318 -5.00 -22.41 4.60
C PHE A 318 -6.18 -21.53 4.16
N PRO A 319 -7.34 -22.12 3.87
CA PRO A 319 -8.58 -21.37 3.73
C PRO A 319 -9.12 -20.98 5.12
N ILE A 320 -9.91 -19.90 5.17
CA ILE A 320 -10.73 -19.57 6.35
C ILE A 320 -11.90 -20.55 6.38
N VAL A 321 -11.98 -21.38 7.42
CA VAL A 321 -12.98 -22.48 7.50
C VAL A 321 -14.11 -22.21 8.47
N ASN A 322 -13.97 -21.25 9.39
CA ASN A 322 -15.03 -20.89 10.34
C ASN A 322 -15.11 -19.37 10.62
N PRO A 323 -16.23 -18.86 11.18
CA PRO A 323 -16.45 -17.42 11.40
C PRO A 323 -15.54 -16.75 12.44
N LEU A 324 -14.75 -17.52 13.17
CA LEU A 324 -13.82 -17.01 14.19
C LEU A 324 -12.40 -16.86 13.65
N GLU A 325 -12.10 -17.51 12.52
CA GLU A 325 -10.92 -17.26 11.70
C GLU A 325 -11.14 -16.04 10.81
N GLN A 326 -10.07 -15.32 10.50
CA GLN A 326 -10.14 -14.15 9.65
C GLN A 326 -8.79 -13.81 9.02
N ASP A 327 -8.85 -13.22 7.83
CA ASP A 327 -7.74 -12.42 7.32
C ASP A 327 -7.66 -11.12 8.14
N LEU A 328 -6.48 -10.79 8.67
CA LEU A 328 -6.27 -9.48 9.26
C LEU A 328 -6.18 -8.41 8.15
N PRO A 329 -6.80 -7.24 8.33
CA PRO A 329 -6.84 -6.22 7.31
C PRO A 329 -5.45 -5.60 7.09
N GLY A 330 -5.14 -5.33 5.81
CA GLY A 330 -3.97 -4.55 5.41
C GLY A 330 -2.76 -5.39 4.99
N ILE A 331 -1.73 -4.66 4.53
CA ILE A 331 -0.44 -5.19 4.13
C ILE A 331 0.60 -4.46 4.99
N HIS A 332 1.43 -5.21 5.72
CA HIS A 332 2.40 -4.63 6.64
C HIS A 332 3.79 -4.60 6.01
N ALA A 333 4.43 -3.44 6.02
CA ALA A 333 5.83 -3.30 5.60
C ALA A 333 6.80 -3.98 6.60
N GLU A 334 6.44 -4.00 7.89
CA GLU A 334 7.21 -4.60 8.98
C GLU A 334 6.46 -5.75 9.66
N PRO A 335 7.17 -6.71 10.29
CA PRO A 335 6.54 -7.76 11.07
C PRO A 335 5.73 -7.23 12.25
N LEU A 336 4.63 -7.91 12.60
CA LEU A 336 3.85 -7.53 13.79
C LEU A 336 4.70 -7.68 15.06
N PRO A 337 4.59 -6.76 16.04
CA PRO A 337 5.35 -6.84 17.29
C PRO A 337 5.16 -8.17 18.04
N ALA A 338 3.95 -8.74 18.03
CA ALA A 338 3.66 -10.03 18.65
C ALA A 338 4.44 -11.18 18.00
N VAL A 339 4.58 -11.15 16.68
CA VAL A 339 5.35 -12.14 15.89
C VAL A 339 6.83 -12.03 16.22
N VAL A 340 7.38 -10.82 16.18
CA VAL A 340 8.79 -10.57 16.54
C VAL A 340 9.08 -11.05 17.95
N LYS A 341 8.21 -10.73 18.90
CA LYS A 341 8.34 -11.15 20.29
C LYS A 341 8.42 -12.68 20.41
N ALA A 342 7.48 -13.40 19.82
CA ALA A 342 7.47 -14.86 19.84
C ALA A 342 8.75 -15.46 19.23
N LEU A 343 9.26 -14.91 18.13
CA LEU A 343 10.46 -15.44 17.47
C LEU A 343 11.78 -15.06 18.16
N THR A 344 11.79 -14.06 19.04
CA THR A 344 13.03 -13.55 19.66
C THR A 344 13.14 -13.87 21.15
N GLU A 345 12.02 -14.04 21.87
CA GLU A 345 12.04 -14.38 23.29
C GLU A 345 12.15 -15.89 23.54
N HIS A 346 11.83 -16.72 22.54
CA HIS A 346 11.86 -18.17 22.64
C HIS A 346 13.07 -18.77 21.93
N ARG A 347 13.72 -19.75 22.56
CA ARG A 347 14.97 -20.34 22.07
C ARG A 347 14.75 -21.63 21.28
N THR A 348 13.63 -22.31 21.49
CA THR A 348 13.32 -23.55 20.79
C THR A 348 11.98 -23.50 20.09
N VAL A 349 11.83 -24.33 19.06
CA VAL A 349 10.56 -24.45 18.31
C VAL A 349 9.38 -24.84 19.20
N GLU A 350 9.60 -25.66 20.23
CA GLU A 350 8.57 -26.03 21.21
C GLU A 350 8.13 -24.83 22.03
N GLN A 351 9.07 -24.01 22.50
CA GLN A 351 8.75 -22.80 23.26
C GLN A 351 7.93 -21.81 22.42
N VAL A 352 8.24 -21.67 21.12
CA VAL A 352 7.42 -20.85 20.21
C VAL A 352 6.04 -21.45 20.04
N TYR A 353 5.93 -22.78 19.89
CA TYR A 353 4.65 -23.46 19.72
C TYR A 353 3.73 -23.31 20.94
N ASP A 354 4.30 -23.38 22.14
CA ASP A 354 3.55 -23.19 23.38
C ASP A 354 3.13 -21.73 23.61
N ASN A 355 3.66 -20.78 22.82
CA ASN A 355 3.46 -19.35 22.95
C ASN A 355 3.21 -18.68 21.59
N LEU A 356 2.45 -19.34 20.72
CA LEU A 356 2.18 -18.81 19.38
C LEU A 356 1.50 -17.44 19.47
N PRO A 357 1.93 -16.46 18.64
CA PRO A 357 1.35 -15.13 18.67
C PRO A 357 -0.11 -15.16 18.22
N ASP A 358 -0.95 -14.38 18.89
CA ASP A 358 -2.35 -14.12 18.54
C ASP A 358 -2.61 -12.60 18.66
N VAL A 359 -3.69 -12.12 18.06
CA VAL A 359 -4.22 -10.77 18.27
C VAL A 359 -5.59 -10.85 18.93
N ASP A 360 -5.73 -10.26 20.11
CA ASP A 360 -7.01 -10.21 20.82
C ASP A 360 -8.02 -9.35 20.02
N ARG A 361 -9.27 -9.81 19.94
CA ARG A 361 -10.36 -9.09 19.26
C ARG A 361 -10.66 -7.70 19.86
N GLN A 362 -10.18 -7.39 21.05
CA GLN A 362 -10.69 -6.25 21.82
C GLN A 362 -10.09 -4.87 21.46
N ASN A 363 -9.11 -4.77 20.57
CA ASN A 363 -8.42 -3.49 20.30
C ASN A 363 -8.59 -2.90 18.89
N HIS A 364 -9.53 -3.38 18.06
CA HIS A 364 -9.83 -2.77 16.75
C HIS A 364 -11.30 -2.37 16.63
N THR A 365 -11.71 -1.46 17.51
CA THR A 365 -12.83 -0.54 17.28
C THR A 365 -12.43 0.82 17.80
N VAL A 366 -11.92 1.68 16.90
CA VAL A 366 -12.15 3.13 16.91
C VAL A 366 -12.24 3.57 15.46
#